data_AF-A0ABD3Y495-F1
#
_entry.id   AF-A0ABD3Y495-F1
#
_cell.length_a   1.000
_cell.length_b   1.000
_cell.length_c   1.000
_cell.angle_alpha   90.00
_cell.angle_beta   90.00
_cell.angle_gamma   90.00
#
_symmetry.space_group_name_H-M   'P 1'
#
loop_
_entity.id
_entity.type
_entity.pdbx_description
1 polymer ?
#
loop_
_entity_poly.entity_id
_entity_poly.type
_entity_poly.pdbx_seq_one_letter_code
_entity_poly.pdbx_strand_id
1 'polypeptide(L)' 'MEKVFYRSEEVADLLFISKQALFNQISKNKQGCGNYPLPPHIKIGARLLFPVEDFHNWLASQPRNK' A
#
# COMPACT_ATOMS: atom_id res chain seq x y z
N MET A 1 9.19 -5.92 20.29
CA MET A 1 8.02 -5.05 20.08
C MET A 1 7.50 -5.35 18.68
N GLU A 2 6.27 -5.85 18.56
CA GLU A 2 5.72 -6.16 17.23
C GLU A 2 5.47 -4.87 16.46
N LYS A 3 5.76 -4.90 15.16
CA LYS A 3 5.64 -3.75 14.30
C LYS A 3 4.18 -3.58 13.88
N VAL A 4 3.60 -2.42 14.18
CA VAL A 4 2.17 -2.16 13.93
C VAL A 4 1.92 -1.56 12.54
N PHE A 5 2.89 -0.82 11.98
CA PHE A 5 2.76 -0.18 10.66
C PHE A 5 4.02 -0.34 9.79
N TYR A 6 3.82 -0.61 8.50
CA TYR A 6 4.83 -0.40 7.47
C TYR A 6 4.85 1.06 6.98
N ARG A 7 6.03 1.52 6.57
CA ARG A 7 6.21 2.78 5.84
C ARG A 7 6.09 2.57 4.33
N SER A 8 5.99 3.66 3.58
CA SER A 8 5.88 3.61 2.12
C SER A 8 7.04 2.91 1.43
N GLU A 9 8.27 3.06 1.95
CA GLU A 9 9.45 2.37 1.44
C GLU A 9 9.27 0.85 1.52
N GLU A 10 8.85 0.37 2.69
CA GLU A 10 8.72 -1.06 2.95
C GLU A 10 7.59 -1.70 2.16
N VAL A 11 6.45 -1.00 2.04
CA VAL A 11 5.35 -1.48 1.19
C VAL A 11 5.76 -1.48 -0.28
N ALA A 12 6.50 -0.47 -0.74
CA ALA A 12 6.99 -0.47 -2.11
C ALA A 12 7.91 -1.67 -2.39
N ASP A 13 8.82 -1.96 -1.45
CA ASP A 13 9.71 -3.13 -1.52
C ASP A 13 8.93 -4.46 -1.51
N LEU A 14 7.95 -4.60 -0.60
CA LEU A 14 7.09 -5.80 -0.49
C LEU A 14 6.22 -6.03 -1.73
N LEU A 15 5.81 -4.95 -2.40
CA LEU A 15 5.03 -5.00 -3.64
C LEU A 15 5.92 -5.06 -4.90
N PHE A 16 7.24 -5.05 -4.75
CA PHE A 16 8.21 -5.01 -5.85
C PHE A 16 7.98 -3.85 -6.83
N ILE A 17 7.62 -2.68 -6.30
CA ILE A 17 7.44 -1.44 -7.07
C ILE A 17 8.29 -0.31 -6.49
N SER A 18 8.53 0.75 -7.27
CA SER A 18 9.18 1.93 -6.71
C SER A 18 8.24 2.69 -5.79
N LYS A 19 8.81 3.36 -4.77
CA LYS A 19 8.07 4.28 -3.89
C LYS A 19 7.28 5.31 -4.70
N GLN A 20 7.87 5.86 -5.77
CA GLN A 20 7.19 6.81 -6.66
C GLN A 20 5.97 6.18 -7.34
N ALA A 21 6.08 4.94 -7.82
CA ALA A 21 4.96 4.22 -8.42
C ALA A 21 3.82 4.03 -7.42
N LEU A 22 4.12 3.67 -6.16
CA LEU A 22 3.13 3.56 -5.08
C LEU A 22 2.38 4.89 -4.86
N PHE A 23 3.10 6.01 -4.76
CA PHE A 23 2.47 7.33 -4.63
C PHE A 23 1.62 7.71 -5.84
N ASN A 24 2.10 7.42 -7.05
CA ASN A 24 1.37 7.70 -8.28
C ASN A 24 0.06 6.92 -8.33
N GLN A 25 0.08 5.63 -7.97
CA GLN A 25 -1.11 4.79 -7.91
C GLN A 25 -2.12 5.31 -6.89
N ILE A 26 -1.67 5.63 -5.66
CA ILE A 26 -2.51 6.23 -4.61
C ILE A 26 -3.13 7.55 -5.09
N SER A 27 -2.34 8.41 -5.72
CA SER A 27 -2.81 9.70 -6.24
C SER A 27 -3.87 9.51 -7.34
N LYS A 28 -3.64 8.60 -8.28
CA LYS A 28 -4.59 8.31 -9.36
C LYS A 28 -5.92 7.75 -8.82
N ASN A 29 -5.88 6.85 -7.85
CA ASN A 29 -7.10 6.34 -7.21
C ASN A 29 -7.87 7.46 -6.49
N LYS A 30 -7.18 8.39 -5.80
CA LYS A 30 -7.84 9.54 -5.15
C LYS A 30 -8.50 10.51 -6.12
N GLN A 31 -7.97 10.64 -7.34
CA GLN A 31 -8.55 11.46 -8.40
C GLN A 31 -9.72 10.76 -9.12
N GLY A 32 -10.04 9.51 -8.75
CA GLY A 32 -11.07 8.72 -9.43
C GLY A 32 -10.64 8.21 -10.81
N CYS A 33 -9.38 8.43 -11.20
CA CYS A 33 -8.85 8.08 -12.52
C CYS A 33 -8.05 6.76 -12.52
N GLY A 34 -7.95 6.09 -11.37
CA GLY A 34 -7.24 4.82 -11.20
C GLY A 34 -8.11 3.79 -10.50
N ASN A 35 -7.92 2.52 -10.86
CA ASN A 35 -8.46 1.38 -10.14
C ASN A 35 -7.33 0.43 -9.75
N TYR A 36 -6.24 1.00 -9.22
CA TYR A 36 -5.10 0.21 -8.79
C TYR A 36 -5.45 -0.53 -7.49
N PRO A 37 -5.20 -1.85 -7.40
CA PRO A 37 -5.33 -2.55 -6.13
C PRO A 37 -4.24 -2.03 -5.19
N LEU A 38 -4.65 -1.38 -4.11
CA LEU A 38 -3.74 -0.78 -3.13
C LEU A 38 -4.07 -1.31 -1.73
N PRO A 39 -3.05 -1.56 -0.89
CA PRO A 39 -3.28 -1.98 0.47
C PRO A 39 -3.96 -0.87 1.30
N PRO A 40 -4.69 -1.26 2.36
CA PRO A 40 -5.20 -0.33 3.35
C PRO A 40 -4.09 0.57 3.91
N HIS A 41 -4.37 1.87 3.97
CA HIS A 41 -3.38 2.84 4.40
C HIS A 41 -4.02 4.05 5.07
N ILE A 42 -3.27 4.65 5.99
CA ILE A 42 -3.64 5.86 6.72
C ILE A 42 -2.64 6.94 6.36
N LYS A 43 -3.14 8.14 6.08
CA LYS A 43 -2.29 9.33 5.89
C LYS A 43 -2.28 10.14 7.18
N ILE A 44 -1.11 10.28 7.79
CA ILE A 44 -0.88 11.13 8.96
C ILE A 44 0.10 12.21 8.56
N GLY A 45 -0.40 13.44 8.39
CA GLY A 45 0.38 14.55 7.83
C GLY A 45 0.93 14.21 6.43
N ALA A 46 2.25 14.28 6.27
CA ALA A 46 2.94 13.94 5.03
C ALA A 46 3.30 12.45 4.90
N ARG A 47 3.00 11.62 5.92
CA ARG A 47 3.39 10.21 5.96
C ARG A 47 2.22 9.31 5.59
N LEU A 48 2.54 8.25 4.85
CA LEU A 48 1.64 7.11 4.64
C LEU A 48 2.10 5.95 5.51
N LEU A 49 1.16 5.39 6.25
CA LEU A 49 1.34 4.23 7.10
C LEU A 49 0.39 3.13 6.68
N PHE A 50 0.86 1.89 6.70
CA PHE A 50 0.09 0.72 6.28
C PHE A 50 0.02 -0.23 7.47
N PRO A 51 -1.16 -0.47 8.08
CA PRO A 51 -1.28 -1.41 9.18
C PRO A 51 -0.79 -2.79 8.74
N VAL A 52 0.09 -3.42 9.53
CA VAL A 52 0.76 -4.67 9.12
C VAL A 52 -0.27 -5.78 8.91
N GLU A 53 -1.20 -5.96 9.84
CA GLU A 53 -2.22 -7.00 9.76
C GLU A 53 -3.13 -6.82 8.54
N ASP A 54 -3.66 -5.61 8.33
CA ASP A 54 -4.52 -5.30 7.19
C ASP A 54 -3.79 -5.45 5.85
N PHE A 55 -2.51 -5.10 5.80
CA PHE A 55 -1.69 -5.27 4.60
C PHE A 55 -1.60 -6.74 4.20
N HIS A 56 -1.30 -7.64 5.15
CA HIS A 56 -1.17 -9.07 4.88
C HIS A 56 -2.51 -9.72 4.55
N ASN A 57 -3.59 -9.31 5.23
CA ASN A 57 -4.95 -9.74 4.91
C ASN A 57 -5.36 -9.33 3.48
N TRP A 58 -5.03 -8.08 3.10
CA TRP A 58 -5.25 -7.60 1.75
C TRP A 58 -4.39 -8.35 0.72
N LEU A 59 -3.12 -8.63 1.04
CA LEU A 59 -2.22 -9.36 0.15
C LEU A 59 -2.72 -10.78 -0.11
N ALA A 60 -3.24 -11.45 0.94
CA ALA A 60 -3.82 -12.79 0.85
C ALA A 60 -5.12 -12.82 0.03
N SER A 61 -5.86 -11.72 -0.04
CA SER A 61 -7.09 -11.62 -0.84
C SER A 61 -6.86 -11.26 -2.31
N GLN A 62 -5.63 -10.87 -2.68
CA GLN A 62 -5.33 -10.56 -4.08
C GLN A 62 -5.39 -11.83 -4.94
N PRO A 63 -5.97 -11.75 -6.15
CA PRO A 63 -5.99 -12.88 -7.06
C PRO A 63 -4.55 -13.27 -7.40
N ARG A 64 -4.13 -14.46 -6.94
CA ARG A 64 -2.90 -15.08 -7.46
C ARG A 64 -3.22 -15.52 -8.88
N ASN A 65 -2.53 -14.94 -9.87
CA ASN A 65 -2.43 -15.59 -11.18
C ASN A 65 -1.84 -16.99 -10.93
N LYS A 66 -2.70 -18.00 -10.95
CA LYS A 66 -2.30 -19.41 -10.99
C LYS A 66 -2.03 -19.81 -12.42
#